data_AF-A8M7D1-F1
#
_entry.id   AF-A8M7D1-F1
#
_cell.length_a   1.000
_cell.length_b   1.000
_cell.length_c   1.000
_cell.angle_alpha   90.00
_cell.angle_beta   90.00
_cell.angle_gamma   90.00
#
_symmetry.space_group_name_H-M   'P 1'
#
loop_
_entity.id
_entity.type
_entity.pdbx_description
1 polymer ?
#
loop_
_entity_poly.entity_id
_entity_poly.type
_entity_poly.pdbx_seq_one_letter_code
_entity_poly.pdbx_strand_id
1 'polypeptide(L)'
;MFVFHVFAALAEFIRTIIVANTNEGLAAARARGQRLGRPPAMTPEKVACALPLLAEPDHSMASIAALLGVSCSTLYKALPQLQPPTPTADRTPVSALF
;
A
#
# COMPACT_ATOMS: atom_id res chain seq x y z
N MET A 1 9.11 -43.93 6.43
CA MET A 1 8.11 -42.85 6.60
C MET A 1 8.41 -41.90 7.77
N PHE A 2 8.88 -42.38 8.93
CA PHE A 2 9.12 -41.54 10.13
C PHE A 2 10.18 -40.42 9.95
N VAL A 3 11.28 -40.70 9.27
CA VAL A 3 12.39 -39.74 9.08
C VAL A 3 11.94 -38.44 8.40
N PHE A 4 11.07 -38.53 7.40
CA PHE A 4 10.52 -37.34 6.72
C PHE A 4 9.63 -36.49 7.64
N HIS A 5 8.91 -37.09 8.59
CA HIS A 5 8.09 -36.35 9.54
C HIS A 5 8.94 -35.60 10.57
N VAL A 6 10.03 -36.21 11.03
CA VAL A 6 10.99 -35.55 11.93
C VAL A 6 11.62 -34.34 11.25
N PHE A 7 12.05 -34.49 9.98
CA PHE A 7 12.60 -33.35 9.23
C PHE A 7 11.55 -32.28 8.91
N ALA A 8 10.30 -32.66 8.63
CA ALA A 8 9.22 -31.69 8.45
C ALA A 8 8.96 -30.88 9.73
N ALA A 9 8.89 -31.55 10.89
CA ALA A 9 8.71 -30.88 12.18
C ALA A 9 9.89 -29.93 12.50
N LEU A 10 11.13 -30.36 12.21
CA LEU A 10 12.31 -29.52 12.37
C LEU A 10 12.30 -28.30 11.43
N ALA A 11 11.90 -28.48 10.16
CA ALA A 11 11.81 -27.40 9.19
C ALA A 11 10.81 -26.33 9.63
N GLU A 12 9.65 -26.74 10.14
CA GLU A 12 8.65 -25.81 10.67
C GLU A 12 9.15 -25.09 11.94
N PHE A 13 9.84 -25.79 12.84
CA PHE A 13 10.47 -25.15 14.00
C PHE A 13 11.50 -24.07 13.59
N ILE A 14 12.37 -24.38 12.64
CA ILE A 14 13.36 -23.41 12.13
C ILE A 14 12.67 -22.24 11.43
N ARG A 15 11.60 -22.49 10.66
CA ARG A 15 10.80 -21.44 10.03
C ARG A 15 10.23 -20.48 11.07
N THR A 16 9.68 -20.99 12.17
CA THR A 16 9.15 -20.16 13.26
C THR A 16 10.24 -19.26 13.85
N ILE A 17 11.44 -19.78 14.10
CA ILE A 17 12.58 -18.97 14.59
C ILE A 17 12.96 -17.87 13.60
N ILE A 18 13.06 -18.20 12.30
CA ILE A 18 13.43 -17.22 11.26
C ILE A 18 12.38 -16.09 11.19
N VAL A 19 11.09 -16.43 11.27
CA VAL A 19 10.00 -15.46 11.28
C VAL A 19 10.06 -14.57 12.52
N ALA A 20 10.29 -15.15 13.71
CA ALA A 20 10.44 -14.39 14.95
C ALA A 20 11.58 -13.36 14.85
N ASN A 21 12.77 -13.79 14.42
CA ASN A 21 13.93 -12.92 14.26
C ASN A 21 13.67 -11.80 13.22
N THR A 22 12.98 -12.12 12.13
CA THR A 22 12.61 -11.12 11.11
C THR A 22 11.68 -10.07 11.68
N ASN A 23 10.69 -10.49 12.48
CA ASN A 23 9.73 -9.59 13.12
C ASN A 23 10.41 -8.68 14.15
N GLU A 24 11.34 -9.21 14.94
CA GLU A 24 12.16 -8.42 15.87
C GLU A 24 13.00 -7.38 15.11
N GLY A 25 13.66 -7.78 14.02
CA GLY A 25 14.41 -6.87 13.16
C GLY A 25 13.52 -5.77 12.55
N LEU A 26 12.32 -6.13 12.09
CA LEU A 26 11.32 -5.18 11.59
C LEU A 26 10.85 -4.22 12.68
N ALA A 27 10.60 -4.70 13.89
CA ALA A 27 10.21 -3.87 15.02
C ALA A 27 11.31 -2.86 15.37
N ALA A 28 12.57 -3.31 15.41
CA ALA A 28 13.71 -2.43 15.63
C ALA A 28 13.86 -1.39 14.50
N ALA A 29 13.65 -1.76 13.24
CA ALA A 29 13.66 -0.83 12.11
C ALA A 29 12.54 0.23 12.20
N ARG A 30 11.33 -0.19 12.57
CA ARG A 30 10.20 0.73 12.83
C ARG A 30 10.50 1.69 13.97
N ALA A 31 11.10 1.22 15.06
CA ALA A 31 11.49 2.06 16.21
C ALA A 31 12.53 3.12 15.82
N ARG A 32 13.41 2.82 14.87
CA ARG A 32 14.35 3.80 14.28
C ARG A 32 13.70 4.76 13.27
N GLY A 33 12.41 4.62 12.98
CA GLY A 33 11.71 5.43 11.98
C GLY A 33 12.05 5.08 10.53
N GLN A 34 12.64 3.91 10.27
CA GLN A 34 12.94 3.49 8.89
C GLN A 34 11.64 3.14 8.15
N ARG A 35 11.48 3.69 6.95
CA ARG A 35 10.34 3.40 6.09
C ARG A 35 10.48 1.99 5.49
N LEU A 36 9.63 1.07 5.92
CA LEU A 36 9.57 -0.29 5.41
C LEU A 36 8.66 -0.39 4.17
N GLY A 37 8.97 -1.31 3.27
CA GLY A 37 8.14 -1.60 2.09
C GLY A 37 8.40 -0.70 0.88
N ARG A 38 7.52 -0.80 -0.13
CA ARG A 38 7.68 -0.11 -1.41
C ARG A 38 7.63 1.42 -1.25
N PRO A 39 8.52 2.18 -1.90
CA PRO A 39 8.37 3.63 -2.08
C PRO A 39 6.98 4.07 -2.55
N PRO A 40 6.43 5.17 -2.00
CA PRO A 40 5.21 5.72 -2.56
C PRO A 40 5.54 6.18 -3.99
N ALA A 41 4.68 5.82 -4.93
CA ALA A 41 4.85 6.20 -6.33
C ALA A 41 4.74 7.73 -6.53
N MET A 42 4.03 8.40 -5.61
CA MET A 42 3.95 9.85 -5.52
C MET A 42 4.94 10.34 -4.46
N THR A 43 6.02 10.98 -4.91
CA THR A 43 6.97 11.68 -4.04
C THR A 43 6.44 13.08 -3.73
N PRO A 44 6.91 13.74 -2.64
CA PRO A 44 6.51 15.11 -2.33
C PRO A 44 6.79 16.08 -3.49
N GLU A 45 7.88 15.88 -4.23
CA GLU A 45 8.21 16.64 -5.44
C GLU A 45 7.15 16.46 -6.53
N LYS A 46 6.72 15.21 -6.78
CA LYS A 46 5.64 14.94 -7.75
C LYS A 46 4.32 15.58 -7.33
N VAL A 47 4.02 15.62 -6.03
CA VAL A 47 2.84 16.32 -5.51
C VAL A 47 2.95 17.82 -5.76
N ALA A 48 4.11 18.41 -5.46
CA ALA A 48 4.37 19.82 -5.70
C ALA A 48 4.26 20.20 -7.19
N CYS A 49 4.69 19.33 -8.11
CA CYS A 49 4.50 19.52 -9.54
C CYS A 49 3.04 19.31 -10.00
N ALA A 50 2.28 18.43 -9.35
CA ALA A 50 0.90 18.14 -9.73
C ALA A 50 -0.05 19.30 -9.41
N LEU A 51 0.14 20.00 -8.28
CA LEU A 51 -0.73 21.10 -7.83
C LEU A 51 -0.89 22.25 -8.86
N PRO A 52 0.18 22.82 -9.45
CA PRO A 52 0.03 23.87 -10.47
C PRO A 52 -0.59 23.34 -11.76
N LEU A 53 -0.23 22.12 -12.20
CA LEU A 53 -0.80 21.50 -13.40
C LEU A 53 -2.30 21.26 -13.27
N LEU A 54 -2.81 21.07 -12.05
CA LEU A 54 -4.24 20.95 -11.77
C LEU A 54 -4.97 22.30 -11.74
N ALA A 55 -4.25 23.40 -11.53
CA ALA A 55 -4.83 24.75 -11.57
C ALA A 55 -5.01 25.25 -13.01
N GLU A 56 -4.28 24.67 -13.97
CA GLU A 56 -4.42 24.95 -15.39
C GLU A 56 -5.65 24.22 -15.97
N PRO A 57 -6.59 24.94 -16.61
CA PRO A 57 -7.85 24.34 -17.09
C PRO A 57 -7.67 23.38 -18.28
N ASP A 58 -6.52 23.39 -18.94
CA ASP A 58 -6.25 22.60 -20.14
C ASP A 58 -5.74 21.18 -19.84
N HIS A 59 -5.35 20.90 -18.60
CA HIS A 59 -4.77 19.61 -18.23
C HIS A 59 -5.79 18.68 -17.57
N SER A 60 -6.18 17.63 -18.30
CA SER A 60 -6.99 16.55 -17.73
C SER A 60 -6.18 15.72 -16.73
N MET A 61 -6.85 15.16 -15.71
CA MET A 61 -6.19 14.27 -14.74
C MET A 61 -5.47 13.08 -15.38
N ALA A 62 -6.00 12.56 -16.49
CA ALA A 62 -5.37 11.47 -17.23
C ALA A 62 -4.04 11.91 -17.86
N SER A 63 -4.00 13.13 -18.41
CA SER A 63 -2.78 13.73 -18.96
C SER A 63 -1.73 13.97 -17.87
N ILE A 64 -2.14 14.52 -16.73
CA ILE A 64 -1.25 14.78 -15.58
C ILE A 64 -0.68 13.46 -15.01
N ALA A 65 -1.52 12.44 -14.87
CA ALA A 65 -1.08 11.12 -14.41
C ALA A 65 -0.06 10.48 -15.37
N ALA A 66 -0.31 10.56 -16.68
CA ALA A 66 0.61 10.08 -17.70
C ALA A 66 1.95 10.84 -17.66
N LEU A 67 1.90 12.17 -17.52
CA LEU A 67 3.09 13.02 -17.43
C LEU A 67 3.95 12.71 -16.20
N LEU A 68 3.32 12.40 -15.07
CA LEU A 68 4.01 12.04 -13.81
C LEU A 68 4.41 10.56 -13.74
N GLY A 69 4.04 9.76 -14.74
CA GLY A 69 4.31 8.32 -14.82
C GLY A 69 3.60 7.51 -13.74
N VAL A 70 2.41 7.95 -13.30
CA VAL A 70 1.61 7.29 -12.26
C VAL A 70 0.22 6.96 -12.78
N SER A 71 -0.47 6.01 -12.14
CA SER A 71 -1.86 5.74 -12.49
C SER A 71 -2.78 6.87 -12.01
N CYS A 72 -3.92 7.09 -12.68
CA CYS A 72 -4.95 8.02 -12.20
C CYS A 72 -5.40 7.70 -10.77
N SER A 73 -5.50 6.40 -10.43
CA SER A 73 -5.83 5.97 -9.06
C SER A 73 -4.79 6.42 -8.04
N THR A 74 -3.50 6.38 -8.40
CA THR A 74 -2.41 6.88 -7.56
C THR A 74 -2.51 8.40 -7.36
N LEU A 75 -2.88 9.14 -8.42
CA LEU A 75 -3.04 10.59 -8.36
C LEU A 75 -4.20 11.00 -7.44
N TYR A 76 -5.38 10.38 -7.58
CA TYR A 76 -6.53 10.60 -6.68
C TYR A 76 -6.21 10.25 -5.22
N LYS A 77 -5.53 9.12 -4.97
CA LYS A 77 -5.13 8.72 -3.61
C LYS A 77 -4.15 9.70 -2.96
N ALA A 78 -3.27 10.31 -3.76
CA ALA A 78 -2.33 11.31 -3.27
C ALA A 78 -2.99 12.68 -3.01
N LEU A 79 -4.12 12.96 -3.67
CA LEU A 79 -4.84 14.23 -3.61
C LEU A 79 -6.31 13.99 -3.21
N PRO A 80 -6.58 13.64 -1.94
CA PRO A 80 -7.93 13.29 -1.47
C PRO A 80 -8.95 14.42 -1.63
N GLN A 81 -8.49 15.67 -1.76
CA GLN A 81 -9.30 16.87 -1.96
C GLN A 81 -9.99 16.89 -3.34
N LEU A 82 -9.49 16.10 -4.30
CA LEU A 82 -10.03 15.97 -5.65
C LEU A 82 -10.91 14.73 -5.80
N GLN A 83 -10.99 13.88 -4.78
CA GLN A 83 -11.83 12.69 -4.86
C GLN A 83 -13.29 13.15 -4.74
N PRO A 84 -14.16 12.88 -5.73
CA PRO A 84 -15.59 13.09 -5.54
C PRO A 84 -16.03 12.27 -4.32
N PRO A 85 -16.97 12.76 -3.49
CA PRO A 85 -17.45 12.03 -2.33
C PRO A 85 -17.87 10.66 -2.82
N THR A 86 -17.07 9.65 -2.47
CA THR A 86 -17.38 8.28 -2.84
C THR A 86 -18.72 8.01 -2.15
N PRO A 87 -19.80 7.70 -2.89
CA PRO A 87 -21.05 7.35 -2.24
C PRO A 87 -20.72 6.19 -1.32
N THR A 88 -20.74 6.48 -0.02
CA THR A 88 -20.60 5.50 1.05
C THR A 88 -21.62 4.44 0.73
N ALA A 89 -21.15 3.32 0.18
CA ALA A 89 -21.97 2.17 -0.05
C ALA A 89 -22.42 1.73 1.34
N ASP A 90 -23.63 2.15 1.68
CA ASP A 90 -24.45 1.62 2.75
C ASP A 90 -24.61 0.12 2.45
N ARG A 91 -23.59 -0.65 2.82
CA ARG A 91 -23.66 -2.10 2.90
C ARG A 91 -24.46 -2.38 4.16
N THR A 92 -25.76 -2.18 4.08
CA THR A 92 -26.68 -2.96 4.92
C THR A 92 -26.24 -4.41 4.80
N PRO A 93 -25.92 -5.10 5.91
CA PRO A 93 -25.50 -6.48 5.81
C PRO A 93 -26.69 -7.29 5.27
N VAL A 94 -26.56 -7.79 4.03
CA VAL A 94 -27.42 -8.84 3.46
C VAL A 94 -27.08 -10.15 4.16
N SER A 95 -27.26 -10.18 5.49
CA SER A 95 -27.07 -11.35 6.35
C SER A 95 -28.27 -11.55 7.29
N ALA A 96 -29.42 -10.94 6.96
CA ALA A 96 -30.66 -11.05 7.73
C ALA A 96 -31.82 -11.65 6.89
N LEU A 97 -31.52 -12.37 5.81
CA LEU A 97 -32.54 -12.95 4.91
C LEU A 97 -32.31 -14.42 4.51
N PHE A 98 -31.41 -15.12 5.20
CA PHE A 98 -31.31 -16.59 5.17
C PHE A 98 -30.96 -17.12 6.56
#